data_AF-A0AAV4MXF4-F1
#
_entry.id   AF-A0AAV4MXF4-F1
#
_cell.length_a   1.000
_cell.length_b   1.000
_cell.length_c   1.000
_cell.angle_alpha   90.00
_cell.angle_beta   90.00
_cell.angle_gamma   90.00
#
_symmetry.space_group_name_H-M   'P 1'
#
loop_
_entity.id
_entity.type
_entity.pdbx_description
1 polymer ?
#
loop_
_entity_poly.entity_id
_entity_poly.type
_entity_poly.pdbx_seq_one_letter_code
_entity_poly.pdbx_strand_id
1 'polypeptide(L)'
;MNAEKADMHLIYKTVNGNDRARSRFHNLEVYRTMQEPREDGDGEESQTTPTPWKPNEEFLKVLVGMGISRVAAEKALFYTDNRSADLAAAWLFENSEADLETSLAAEAGDNMEDTFGDAYKMAFVVNMSLEMGTGKLASQVAHAAIGMHRLLLQNENKYGEMVLQWSEYGETKIVLRGNTTQHLVELERKALCLGLPTYLVQDAGRTQVPVGSTTVLCVMGRLDLVDQVTGSLKLL
;
A
#
# COMPACT_ATOMS: atom_id res chain seq x y z
N MET A 1 -20.79 -43.04 36.44
CA MET A 1 -21.82 -42.04 36.07
C MET A 1 -21.11 -40.80 35.55
N ASN A 2 -21.10 -40.70 34.22
CA ASN A 2 -20.97 -39.56 33.28
C ASN A 2 -20.14 -38.35 33.75
N ALA A 3 -18.99 -37.95 33.18
CA ALA A 3 -18.54 -37.86 31.78
C ALA A 3 -19.43 -36.97 30.89
N GLU A 4 -19.14 -35.67 30.88
CA GLU A 4 -19.46 -34.74 29.79
C GLU A 4 -18.39 -33.62 29.73
N LYS A 5 -17.32 -33.90 29.00
CA LYS A 5 -16.39 -32.91 28.43
C LYS A 5 -16.12 -33.32 26.97
N ALA A 6 -16.93 -32.80 26.08
CA ALA A 6 -16.71 -32.61 24.65
C ALA A 6 -17.80 -31.58 24.28
N ASP A 7 -17.48 -30.44 23.67
CA ASP A 7 -17.17 -30.43 22.25
C ASP A 7 -16.37 -29.16 21.90
N MET A 8 -15.10 -29.36 21.56
CA MET A 8 -14.23 -28.36 20.94
C MET A 8 -13.77 -28.95 19.61
N HIS A 9 -14.71 -29.25 18.71
CA HIS A 9 -14.40 -29.82 17.41
C HIS A 9 -15.49 -29.56 16.34
N LEU A 10 -15.41 -28.39 15.68
CA LEU A 10 -15.82 -28.11 14.28
C LEU A 10 -15.56 -26.60 14.10
N ILE A 11 -14.64 -26.09 13.28
CA ILE A 11 -14.57 -26.18 11.83
C ILE A 11 -13.09 -26.14 11.41
N TYR A 12 -12.48 -27.31 11.22
CA TYR A 12 -11.29 -27.53 10.37
C TYR A 12 -11.39 -28.97 9.86
N LYS A 13 -11.64 -29.13 8.56
CA LYS A 13 -11.34 -30.31 7.71
C LYS A 13 -11.81 -29.96 6.28
N THR A 14 -10.91 -29.56 5.39
CA THR A 14 -10.05 -30.38 4.51
C THR A 14 -10.81 -30.95 3.30
N VAL A 15 -10.59 -30.35 2.13
CA VAL A 15 -10.42 -31.12 0.89
C VAL A 15 -8.94 -31.03 0.54
N ASN A 16 -8.20 -32.08 0.87
CA ASN A 16 -6.89 -32.35 0.30
C ASN A 16 -7.13 -33.21 -0.95
N GLY A 17 -6.67 -32.71 -2.09
CA GLY A 17 -6.59 -33.41 -3.36
C GLY A 17 -5.34 -32.92 -4.07
N ASN A 18 -4.29 -33.72 -3.96
CA ASN A 18 -2.93 -33.52 -4.45
C ASN A 18 -2.86 -33.30 -5.98
N ASP A 19 -1.73 -32.76 -6.45
CA ASP A 19 -1.29 -32.55 -7.85
C ASP A 19 -1.61 -31.21 -8.54
N ARG A 20 -0.69 -30.23 -8.37
CA ARG A 20 0.03 -29.57 -9.48
C ARG A 20 1.04 -28.54 -8.95
N ALA A 21 2.14 -29.04 -8.43
CA ALA A 21 3.43 -28.40 -8.69
C ALA A 21 3.70 -28.50 -10.20
N ARG A 22 3.22 -27.52 -10.99
CA ARG A 22 3.66 -27.20 -12.37
C ARG A 22 2.80 -26.05 -12.92
N SER A 23 3.21 -24.82 -12.61
CA SER A 23 3.05 -23.64 -13.48
C SER A 23 3.86 -22.46 -12.90
N ARG A 24 5.13 -22.66 -12.53
CA ARG A 24 6.21 -22.00 -13.29
C ARG A 24 6.01 -22.17 -14.80
N PHE A 25 6.20 -21.08 -15.54
CA PHE A 25 6.08 -20.94 -17.00
C PHE A 25 4.68 -20.61 -17.53
N HIS A 26 4.27 -19.36 -17.32
CA HIS A 26 3.35 -18.68 -18.26
C HIS A 26 3.87 -17.32 -18.74
N ASN A 27 5.20 -17.15 -18.72
CA ASN A 27 5.90 -16.07 -19.41
C ASN A 27 6.54 -16.56 -20.73
N LEU A 28 5.98 -17.60 -21.35
CA LEU A 28 6.57 -18.27 -22.51
C LEU A 28 5.56 -18.73 -23.57
N GLU A 29 4.41 -18.08 -23.70
CA GLU A 29 3.41 -18.39 -24.73
C GLU A 29 3.15 -17.28 -25.76
N VAL A 30 3.89 -16.17 -25.68
CA VAL A 30 3.95 -15.19 -26.79
C VAL A 30 5.04 -15.58 -27.82
N TYR A 31 5.88 -16.58 -27.52
CA TYR A 31 7.00 -17.01 -28.38
C TYR A 31 6.71 -18.22 -29.29
N ARG A 32 5.44 -18.66 -29.42
CA ARG A 32 5.12 -19.90 -30.17
C ARG A 32 3.95 -19.80 -31.14
N THR A 33 3.74 -18.63 -31.74
CA THR A 33 2.93 -18.57 -32.96
C THR A 33 3.83 -18.06 -34.09
N MET A 34 3.98 -18.92 -35.10
CA MET A 34 4.70 -18.70 -36.37
C MET A 34 6.18 -19.10 -36.40
N GLN A 35 6.44 -20.41 -36.35
CA GLN A 35 7.42 -21.00 -37.26
C GLN A 35 6.65 -21.61 -38.44
N GLU A 36 6.79 -21.03 -39.62
CA GLU A 36 7.01 -21.82 -40.85
C GLU A 36 8.18 -21.17 -41.61
N PRO A 37 9.17 -21.96 -42.08
CA PRO A 37 10.27 -21.47 -42.90
C PRO A 37 9.93 -21.62 -44.38
N ARG A 38 10.25 -20.61 -45.21
CA ARG A 38 10.51 -20.78 -46.64
C ARG A 38 11.69 -19.90 -47.06
N GLU A 39 12.46 -20.44 -47.99
CA GLU A 39 13.86 -20.17 -48.31
C GLU A 39 14.09 -18.88 -49.14
N ASP A 40 15.37 -18.51 -49.19
CA ASP A 40 16.11 -17.74 -50.21
C ASP A 40 16.02 -16.19 -50.22
N GLY A 41 17.19 -15.53 -50.24
CA GLY A 41 17.35 -14.19 -50.79
C GLY A 41 18.05 -13.15 -49.90
N ASP A 42 19.37 -13.09 -50.00
CA ASP A 42 20.27 -11.93 -49.97
C ASP A 42 19.61 -10.52 -49.98
N GLY A 43 19.90 -9.71 -48.94
CA GLY A 43 19.57 -8.27 -48.91
C GLY A 43 19.66 -7.61 -47.52
N GLU A 44 20.21 -6.39 -47.47
CA GLU A 44 20.42 -5.53 -46.29
C GLU A 44 19.12 -5.13 -45.54
N GLU A 45 19.15 -5.03 -44.20
CA GLU A 45 18.56 -3.93 -43.40
C GLU A 45 18.68 -4.21 -41.88
N SER A 46 19.31 -3.30 -41.14
CA SER A 46 19.49 -3.37 -39.68
C SER A 46 18.20 -2.99 -38.93
N GLN A 47 17.55 -3.95 -38.27
CA GLN A 47 16.41 -3.72 -37.37
C GLN A 47 16.80 -4.15 -35.94
N THR A 48 17.02 -3.19 -35.05
CA THR A 48 17.26 -3.42 -33.62
C THR A 48 15.93 -3.62 -32.89
N THR A 49 15.70 -4.80 -32.33
CA THR A 49 14.59 -5.05 -31.40
C THR A 49 14.84 -4.31 -30.08
N PRO A 50 13.85 -3.60 -29.49
CA PRO A 50 14.05 -2.87 -28.25
C PRO A 50 14.08 -3.85 -27.07
N THR A 51 15.25 -4.03 -26.47
CA THR A 51 15.41 -4.72 -25.20
C THR A 51 14.66 -3.98 -24.08
N PRO A 52 13.99 -4.69 -23.14
CA PRO A 52 13.42 -4.07 -21.96
C PRO A 52 14.49 -3.32 -21.17
N TRP A 53 14.25 -2.05 -20.87
CA TRP A 53 15.18 -1.23 -20.11
C TRP A 53 15.39 -1.80 -18.71
N LYS A 54 16.65 -1.85 -18.26
CA LYS A 54 17.04 -2.29 -16.92
C LYS A 54 18.02 -1.29 -16.31
N PRO A 55 17.91 -0.95 -15.02
CA PRO A 55 18.89 -0.10 -14.34
C PRO A 55 20.29 -0.74 -14.33
N ASN A 56 21.31 0.09 -14.46
CA ASN A 56 22.70 -0.34 -14.29
C ASN A 56 22.99 -0.57 -12.80
N GLU A 57 23.27 -1.82 -12.43
CA GLU A 57 23.51 -2.26 -11.05
C GLU A 57 24.73 -1.62 -10.38
N GLU A 58 25.76 -1.21 -11.15
CA GLU A 58 26.92 -0.54 -10.57
C GLU A 58 26.59 0.90 -10.19
N PHE A 59 25.89 1.63 -11.07
CA PHE A 59 25.44 2.98 -10.77
C PHE A 59 24.41 2.99 -9.65
N LEU A 60 23.53 1.99 -9.63
CA LEU A 60 22.55 1.81 -8.56
C LEU A 60 23.22 1.60 -7.19
N LYS A 61 24.29 0.79 -7.12
CA LYS A 61 25.06 0.59 -5.88
C LYS A 61 25.78 1.86 -5.43
N VAL A 62 26.32 2.64 -6.36
CA VAL A 62 26.99 3.92 -6.04
C VAL A 62 25.99 4.90 -5.46
N LEU A 63 24.82 5.07 -6.09
CA LEU A 63 23.77 5.97 -5.63
C LEU A 63 23.22 5.54 -4.27
N VAL A 64 22.93 4.26 -4.09
CA VAL A 64 22.48 3.72 -2.79
C VAL A 64 23.57 3.86 -1.73
N GLY A 65 24.85 3.71 -2.09
CA GLY A 65 25.98 3.95 -1.20
C GLY A 65 26.14 5.42 -0.78
N MET A 66 25.62 6.36 -1.57
CA MET A 66 25.54 7.80 -1.25
C MET A 66 24.31 8.14 -0.40
N GLY A 67 23.49 7.16 -0.01
CA GLY A 67 22.28 7.36 0.80
C GLY A 67 21.01 7.62 -0.01
N ILE A 68 21.07 7.53 -1.34
CA ILE A 68 19.88 7.69 -2.22
C ILE A 68 19.06 6.40 -2.17
N SER A 69 17.74 6.51 -2.00
CA SER A 69 16.87 5.33 -1.98
C SER A 69 16.93 4.56 -3.31
N ARG A 70 16.80 3.22 -3.26
CA ARG A 70 16.85 2.37 -4.47
C ARG A 70 15.85 2.83 -5.53
N VAL A 71 14.65 3.20 -5.13
CA VAL A 71 13.58 3.65 -6.02
C VAL A 71 13.92 4.98 -6.70
N ALA A 72 14.46 5.94 -5.95
CA ALA A 72 14.92 7.21 -6.51
C ALA A 72 16.10 7.01 -7.48
N ALA A 73 17.04 6.14 -7.13
CA ALA A 73 18.17 5.80 -7.98
C ALA A 73 17.76 5.09 -9.28
N GLU A 74 16.83 4.13 -9.23
CA GLU A 74 16.29 3.45 -10.43
C GLU A 74 15.57 4.44 -11.35
N LYS A 75 14.78 5.36 -10.78
CA LYS A 75 14.10 6.41 -11.53
C LYS A 75 15.09 7.37 -12.18
N ALA A 76 16.12 7.81 -11.45
CA ALA A 76 17.14 8.70 -11.99
C ALA A 76 17.93 8.04 -13.12
N LEU A 77 18.26 6.76 -12.97
CA LEU A 77 18.92 5.97 -14.00
C LEU A 77 18.06 5.79 -15.24
N PHE A 78 16.73 5.67 -15.07
CA PHE A 78 15.79 5.63 -16.19
C PHE A 78 15.81 6.91 -17.02
N TYR A 79 15.68 8.08 -16.36
CA TYR A 79 15.64 9.36 -17.08
C TYR A 79 17.00 9.81 -17.61
N THR A 80 18.09 9.33 -17.01
CA THR A 80 19.46 9.58 -17.51
C THR A 80 19.95 8.48 -18.46
N ASP A 81 19.10 7.52 -18.81
CA ASP A 81 19.38 6.42 -19.73
C ASP A 81 20.64 5.62 -19.35
N ASN A 82 20.83 5.36 -18.05
CA ASN A 82 21.99 4.67 -17.48
C ASN A 82 23.35 5.24 -17.94
N ARG A 83 23.47 6.55 -18.19
CA ARG A 83 24.73 7.11 -18.72
C ARG A 83 25.84 7.17 -17.68
N SER A 84 25.54 7.59 -16.46
CA SER A 84 26.48 7.57 -15.33
C SER A 84 25.76 7.75 -13.99
N ALA A 85 26.43 7.35 -12.90
CA ALA A 85 25.96 7.63 -11.55
C ALA A 85 25.94 9.15 -11.27
N ASP A 86 26.92 9.91 -11.77
CA ASP A 86 27.00 11.36 -11.55
C ASP A 86 25.87 12.12 -12.27
N LEU A 87 25.49 11.71 -13.48
CA LEU A 87 24.35 12.30 -14.19
C LEU A 87 23.03 11.94 -13.50
N ALA A 88 22.90 10.70 -13.04
CA ALA A 88 21.73 10.28 -12.26
C ALA A 88 21.64 11.06 -10.94
N ALA A 89 22.77 11.30 -10.26
CA ALA A 89 22.83 12.15 -9.08
C ALA A 89 22.49 13.60 -9.41
N ALA A 90 23.03 14.18 -10.48
CA ALA A 90 22.71 15.55 -10.91
C ALA A 90 21.24 15.71 -11.30
N TRP A 91 20.67 14.73 -12.02
CA TRP A 91 19.24 14.67 -12.32
C TRP A 91 18.42 14.57 -11.05
N LEU A 92 18.90 13.81 -10.05
CA LEU A 92 18.31 13.82 -8.72
C LEU A 92 18.38 15.22 -8.14
N PHE A 93 19.55 15.87 -8.03
CA PHE A 93 19.68 17.24 -7.49
C PHE A 93 18.78 18.27 -8.17
N GLU A 94 18.70 18.25 -9.50
CA GLU A 94 17.86 19.16 -10.29
C GLU A 94 16.36 18.85 -10.15
N ASN A 95 16.02 17.60 -9.81
CA ASN A 95 14.65 17.16 -9.55
C ASN A 95 14.38 16.84 -8.06
N SER A 96 15.28 17.22 -7.13
CA SER A 96 15.25 16.88 -5.69
C SER A 96 15.12 18.12 -4.80
N GLU A 97 14.25 19.05 -5.17
CA GLU A 97 13.55 19.91 -4.19
C GLU A 97 12.58 19.08 -3.31
N ALA A 98 12.97 17.86 -2.93
CA ALA A 98 12.15 16.95 -2.12
C ALA A 98 12.96 16.07 -1.15
N ASP A 99 14.29 16.19 -1.02
CA ASP A 99 15.03 15.30 -0.08
C ASP A 99 16.47 15.74 0.30
N LEU A 100 16.72 17.02 0.63
CA LEU A 100 18.01 17.39 1.25
C LEU A 100 17.90 18.52 2.30
N GLU A 101 17.40 18.19 3.49
CA GLU A 101 17.82 18.88 4.71
C GLU A 101 18.03 17.89 5.85
N THR A 102 19.29 17.53 6.11
CA THR A 102 19.81 17.41 7.48
C THR A 102 21.32 17.45 7.41
N SER A 103 21.87 18.66 7.55
CA SER A 103 22.75 19.05 8.66
C SER A 103 23.73 20.14 8.22
N LEU A 104 23.50 21.39 8.66
CA LEU A 104 24.44 22.23 9.42
C LEU A 104 23.88 23.65 9.64
N ALA A 105 23.54 23.90 10.91
CA ALA A 105 23.54 25.19 11.64
C ALA A 105 22.57 26.33 11.26
N ALA A 106 21.59 26.50 12.16
CA ALA A 106 21.15 27.77 12.77
C ALA A 106 21.00 29.00 11.86
N GLU A 107 19.74 29.43 11.63
CA GLU A 107 19.16 30.67 12.17
C GLU A 107 17.72 30.82 11.63
N ALA A 108 16.78 31.06 12.54
CA ALA A 108 15.47 31.71 12.37
C ALA A 108 14.69 31.65 11.03
N GLY A 109 13.50 31.06 11.09
CA GLY A 109 12.30 31.74 10.61
C GLY A 109 11.58 31.15 9.39
N ASP A 110 10.34 30.76 9.69
CA ASP A 110 9.15 30.82 8.85
C ASP A 110 8.75 29.59 8.02
N ASN A 111 7.43 29.40 8.02
CA ASN A 111 6.65 28.21 7.68
C ASN A 111 6.96 27.60 6.30
N MET A 112 7.28 26.31 6.25
CA MET A 112 7.24 25.50 5.03
C MET A 112 6.48 24.20 5.30
N GLU A 113 5.36 24.06 4.61
CA GLU A 113 4.37 22.99 4.75
C GLU A 113 4.98 21.65 4.29
N ASP A 114 5.09 20.73 5.25
CA ASP A 114 5.50 19.34 5.13
C ASP A 114 4.79 18.64 3.95
N THR A 115 5.46 18.60 2.81
CA THR A 115 4.93 18.02 1.57
C THR A 115 5.90 16.94 1.14
N PHE A 116 5.42 15.71 1.01
CA PHE A 116 6.09 14.50 0.47
C PHE A 116 6.51 13.39 1.45
N GLY A 117 6.47 13.59 2.77
CA GLY A 117 6.79 12.52 3.75
C GLY A 117 5.71 11.45 3.94
N ASP A 118 4.43 11.78 3.71
CA ASP A 118 3.29 10.87 3.91
C ASP A 118 2.27 11.04 2.79
N ALA A 119 2.60 10.61 1.56
CA ALA A 119 1.66 10.73 0.45
C ALA A 119 0.32 10.01 0.73
N TYR A 120 0.34 8.93 1.54
CA TYR A 120 -0.84 8.14 1.90
C TYR A 120 -0.86 7.81 3.38
N LYS A 121 -2.06 7.68 3.93
CA LYS A 121 -2.27 7.21 5.31
C LYS A 121 -3.47 6.28 5.41
N MET A 122 -3.46 5.48 6.47
CA MET A 122 -4.61 4.70 6.92
C MET A 122 -5.16 5.30 8.22
N ALA A 123 -6.37 5.84 8.18
CA ALA A 123 -7.04 6.44 9.33
C ALA A 123 -8.10 5.49 9.90
N PHE A 124 -8.09 5.32 11.22
CA PHE A 124 -9.02 4.48 11.97
C PHE A 124 -9.87 5.35 12.89
N VAL A 125 -11.16 5.46 12.60
CA VAL A 125 -12.10 6.22 13.42
C VAL A 125 -12.83 5.25 14.37
N VAL A 126 -12.54 5.37 15.66
CA VAL A 126 -13.09 4.50 16.71
C VAL A 126 -14.37 5.08 17.28
N ASN A 127 -15.42 4.27 17.39
CA ASN A 127 -16.67 4.68 17.99
C ASN A 127 -16.54 4.79 19.52
N MET A 128 -16.47 6.03 20.04
CA MET A 128 -16.29 6.28 21.46
C MET A 128 -17.56 6.04 22.30
N SER A 129 -18.76 6.00 21.71
CA SER A 129 -20.00 5.70 22.47
C SER A 129 -20.06 4.26 22.99
N LEU A 130 -19.16 3.38 22.54
CA LEU A 130 -19.10 1.99 22.96
C LEU A 130 -18.22 1.76 24.20
N GLU A 131 -17.52 2.79 24.67
CA GLU A 131 -16.68 2.77 25.88
C GLU A 131 -15.76 1.53 25.96
N MET A 132 -15.17 1.14 24.82
CA MET A 132 -14.33 -0.05 24.74
C MET A 132 -13.06 0.11 25.60
N GLY A 133 -12.76 -0.90 26.42
CA GLY A 133 -11.45 -0.98 27.09
C GLY A 133 -10.30 -1.08 26.08
N THR A 134 -9.10 -0.65 26.49
CA THR A 134 -7.90 -0.54 25.64
C THR A 134 -7.60 -1.80 24.83
N GLY A 135 -7.69 -2.98 25.43
CA GLY A 135 -7.45 -4.25 24.73
C GLY A 135 -8.48 -4.56 23.65
N LYS A 136 -9.78 -4.33 23.91
CA LYS A 136 -10.84 -4.51 22.89
C LYS A 136 -10.65 -3.50 21.78
N LEU A 137 -10.37 -2.24 22.11
CA LEU A 137 -10.11 -1.18 21.14
C LEU A 137 -8.96 -1.55 20.20
N ALA A 138 -7.80 -1.91 20.75
CA ALA A 138 -6.62 -2.27 19.96
C ALA A 138 -6.91 -3.46 19.03
N SER A 139 -7.64 -4.47 19.53
CA SER A 139 -8.07 -5.62 18.73
C SER A 139 -8.99 -5.22 17.57
N GLN A 140 -9.93 -4.29 17.79
CA GLN A 140 -10.85 -3.82 16.75
C GLN A 140 -10.13 -2.98 15.68
N VAL A 141 -9.18 -2.13 16.08
CA VAL A 141 -8.33 -1.37 15.13
C VAL A 141 -7.48 -2.33 14.30
N ALA A 142 -6.86 -3.34 14.91
CA ALA A 142 -6.10 -4.36 14.19
C ALA A 142 -6.98 -5.15 13.20
N HIS A 143 -8.22 -5.48 13.60
CA HIS A 143 -9.18 -6.14 12.71
C HIS A 143 -9.55 -5.24 11.52
N ALA A 144 -9.75 -3.95 11.74
CA ALA A 144 -10.01 -2.99 10.68
C ALA A 144 -8.82 -2.88 9.70
N ALA A 145 -7.59 -2.88 10.21
CA ALA A 145 -6.37 -2.79 9.41
C ALA A 145 -6.21 -4.00 8.48
N ILE A 146 -6.36 -5.21 9.01
CA ILE A 146 -6.26 -6.45 8.23
C ILE A 146 -7.41 -6.54 7.22
N GLY A 147 -8.62 -6.14 7.62
CA GLY A 147 -9.78 -6.09 6.73
C GLY A 147 -9.58 -5.17 5.55
N MET A 148 -9.09 -3.94 5.81
CA MET A 148 -8.72 -2.99 4.78
C MET A 148 -7.63 -3.55 3.87
N HIS A 149 -6.52 -4.03 4.42
CA HIS A 149 -5.42 -4.57 3.62
C HIS A 149 -5.85 -5.72 2.70
N ARG A 150 -6.70 -6.64 3.18
CA ARG A 150 -7.27 -7.71 2.36
C ARG A 150 -8.13 -7.16 1.20
N LEU A 151 -8.97 -6.17 1.48
CA LEU A 151 -9.78 -5.51 0.45
C LEU A 151 -8.91 -4.87 -0.63
N LEU A 152 -7.81 -4.21 -0.23
CA LEU A 152 -6.90 -3.57 -1.18
C LEU A 152 -6.19 -4.59 -2.07
N LEU A 153 -5.67 -5.68 -1.48
CA LEU A 153 -5.04 -6.76 -2.25
C LEU A 153 -6.00 -7.47 -3.21
N GLN A 154 -7.26 -7.64 -2.84
CA GLN A 154 -8.29 -8.21 -3.73
C GLN A 154 -8.61 -7.30 -4.92
N ASN A 155 -8.21 -6.03 -4.87
CA ASN A 155 -8.45 -5.01 -5.88
C ASN A 155 -7.14 -4.37 -6.35
N GLU A 156 -6.09 -5.19 -6.53
CA GLU A 156 -4.73 -4.76 -6.88
C GLU A 156 -4.68 -3.83 -8.10
N ASN A 157 -5.46 -4.11 -9.15
CA ASN A 157 -5.52 -3.26 -10.35
C ASN A 157 -5.95 -1.81 -10.05
N LYS A 158 -6.66 -1.58 -8.95
CA LYS A 158 -7.17 -0.26 -8.55
C LYS A 158 -6.30 0.40 -7.48
N TYR A 159 -5.77 -0.37 -6.53
CA TYR A 159 -5.10 0.16 -5.34
C TYR A 159 -3.63 -0.26 -5.20
N GLY A 160 -3.07 -1.03 -6.13
CA GLY A 160 -1.71 -1.59 -6.02
C GLY A 160 -0.64 -0.53 -5.80
N GLU A 161 -0.64 0.55 -6.61
CA GLU A 161 0.31 1.66 -6.46
C GLU A 161 0.21 2.35 -5.09
N MET A 162 -1.02 2.59 -4.64
CA MET A 162 -1.30 3.20 -3.33
C MET A 162 -0.75 2.34 -2.18
N VAL A 163 -0.95 1.02 -2.25
CA VAL A 163 -0.45 0.08 -1.24
C VAL A 163 1.08 0.03 -1.27
N LEU A 164 1.68 -0.04 -2.46
CA LEU A 164 3.13 -0.07 -2.62
C LEU A 164 3.77 1.19 -2.02
N GLN A 165 3.31 2.37 -2.43
CA GLN A 165 3.82 3.64 -1.92
C GLN A 165 3.62 3.73 -0.40
N TRP A 166 2.42 3.48 0.11
CA TRP A 166 2.19 3.50 1.56
C TRP A 166 3.11 2.53 2.32
N SER A 167 3.39 1.35 1.78
CA SER A 167 4.32 0.38 2.38
C SER A 167 5.79 0.81 2.34
N GLU A 168 6.22 1.49 1.29
CA GLU A 168 7.58 2.04 1.20
C GLU A 168 7.80 3.22 2.16
N TYR A 169 6.75 4.01 2.42
CA TYR A 169 6.77 5.17 3.31
C TYR A 169 6.29 4.86 4.74
N GLY A 170 6.67 3.69 5.29
CA GLY A 170 6.51 3.39 6.72
C GLY A 170 5.10 3.02 7.16
N GLU A 171 4.16 2.88 6.23
CA GLU A 171 2.79 2.44 6.46
C GLU A 171 2.05 3.26 7.52
N THR A 172 1.98 4.58 7.35
CA THR A 172 1.37 5.51 8.32
C THR A 172 -0.06 5.14 8.69
N LYS A 173 -0.29 4.99 10.01
CA LYS A 173 -1.54 4.57 10.64
C LYS A 173 -1.93 5.57 11.74
N ILE A 174 -3.13 6.13 11.67
CA ILE A 174 -3.60 7.15 12.62
C ILE A 174 -4.92 6.69 13.24
N VAL A 175 -5.03 6.77 14.57
CA VAL A 175 -6.25 6.39 15.30
C VAL A 175 -6.93 7.64 15.84
N LEU A 176 -8.20 7.81 15.49
CA LEU A 176 -9.03 8.99 15.71
C LEU A 176 -10.31 8.65 16.47
N ARG A 177 -10.87 9.64 17.14
CA ARG A 177 -12.12 9.54 17.90
C ARG A 177 -13.33 9.86 17.02
N GLY A 178 -14.20 8.88 16.85
CA GLY A 178 -15.56 9.04 16.33
C GLY A 178 -16.59 9.02 17.48
N ASN A 179 -17.81 9.48 17.20
CA ASN A 179 -18.80 9.72 18.26
C ASN A 179 -19.78 8.55 18.42
N THR A 180 -20.39 8.12 17.32
CA THR A 180 -21.47 7.12 17.29
C THR A 180 -21.38 6.30 16.00
N THR A 181 -22.12 5.20 15.91
CA THR A 181 -22.25 4.42 14.67
C THR A 181 -22.74 5.27 13.49
N GLN A 182 -23.70 6.17 13.71
CA GLN A 182 -24.21 7.07 12.67
C GLN A 182 -23.11 8.02 12.17
N HIS A 183 -22.28 8.55 13.07
CA HIS A 183 -21.14 9.40 12.68
C HIS A 183 -20.14 8.62 11.80
N LEU A 184 -19.82 7.37 12.17
CA LEU A 184 -18.92 6.54 11.35
C LEU A 184 -19.52 6.23 9.96
N VAL A 185 -20.81 5.94 9.86
CA VAL A 185 -21.49 5.70 8.57
C VAL A 185 -21.50 6.96 7.71
N GLU A 186 -21.66 8.15 8.31
CA GLU A 186 -21.60 9.41 7.58
C GLU A 186 -20.20 9.69 7.02
N LEU A 187 -19.15 9.44 7.82
CA LEU A 187 -17.76 9.54 7.39
C LEU A 187 -17.44 8.54 6.27
N GLU A 188 -17.94 7.31 6.37
CA GLU A 188 -17.80 6.30 5.31
C GLU A 188 -18.42 6.80 4.00
N ARG A 189 -19.67 7.28 4.05
CA ARG A 189 -20.34 7.84 2.87
C ARG A 189 -19.52 8.97 2.24
N LYS A 190 -18.95 9.86 3.06
CA LYS A 190 -18.08 10.94 2.59
C LYS A 190 -16.83 10.40 1.89
N ALA A 191 -16.17 9.41 2.48
CA ALA A 191 -14.99 8.76 1.89
C ALA A 191 -15.31 8.06 0.56
N LEU A 192 -16.44 7.35 0.48
CA LEU A 192 -16.91 6.69 -0.75
C LEU A 192 -17.19 7.70 -1.87
N CYS A 193 -17.77 8.87 -1.55
CA CYS A 193 -17.96 9.95 -2.52
C CYS A 193 -16.64 10.51 -3.08
N LEU A 194 -15.55 10.43 -2.29
CA LEU A 194 -14.19 10.81 -2.71
C LEU A 194 -13.43 9.67 -3.40
N GLY A 195 -14.06 8.50 -3.58
CA GLY A 195 -13.45 7.33 -4.20
C GLY A 195 -12.43 6.59 -3.32
N LEU A 196 -12.41 6.88 -2.01
CA LEU A 196 -11.49 6.27 -1.05
C LEU A 196 -11.98 4.86 -0.64
N PRO A 197 -11.08 3.86 -0.54
CA PRO A 197 -11.41 2.58 0.06
C PRO A 197 -11.78 2.74 1.53
N THR A 198 -12.87 2.08 1.95
CA THR A 198 -13.36 2.05 3.33
C THR A 198 -13.51 0.60 3.82
N TYR A 199 -13.39 0.39 5.14
CA TYR A 199 -13.71 -0.87 5.78
C TYR A 199 -14.33 -0.62 7.15
N LEU A 200 -15.56 -1.11 7.36
CA LEU A 200 -16.27 -1.03 8.64
C LEU A 200 -16.14 -2.33 9.41
N VAL A 201 -15.74 -2.22 10.68
CA VAL A 201 -15.81 -3.33 11.63
C VAL A 201 -17.15 -3.24 12.37
N GLN A 202 -17.89 -4.35 12.36
CA GLN A 202 -19.11 -4.52 13.12
C GLN A 202 -18.88 -5.54 14.24
N ASP A 203 -19.43 -5.27 15.43
CA ASP A 203 -19.41 -6.28 16.50
C ASP A 203 -20.32 -7.45 16.11
N ALA A 204 -19.80 -8.68 16.23
CA ALA A 204 -20.51 -9.92 15.88
C ALA A 204 -21.64 -10.29 16.88
N GLY A 205 -22.08 -9.36 17.72
CA GLY A 205 -23.19 -9.54 18.65
C GLY A 205 -22.90 -10.46 19.84
N ARG A 206 -21.62 -10.60 20.25
CA ARG A 206 -21.23 -11.38 21.44
C ARG A 206 -21.06 -10.55 22.71
N THR A 207 -21.35 -9.24 22.66
CA THR A 207 -21.29 -8.33 23.82
C THR A 207 -22.56 -7.48 23.94
N GLN A 208 -22.74 -6.78 25.07
CA GLN A 208 -23.92 -5.98 25.45
C GLN A 208 -24.19 -4.73 24.58
N VAL A 209 -23.59 -4.65 23.40
CA VAL A 209 -23.78 -3.55 22.44
C VAL A 209 -24.96 -3.91 21.51
N PRO A 210 -25.81 -2.95 21.08
CA PRO A 210 -26.87 -3.22 20.12
C PRO A 210 -26.35 -3.93 18.87
N VAL A 211 -27.05 -4.99 18.44
CA VAL A 211 -26.71 -5.79 17.26
C VAL A 211 -26.52 -4.88 16.04
N GLY A 212 -25.40 -5.02 15.33
CA GLY A 212 -25.08 -4.20 14.15
C GLY A 212 -24.31 -2.90 14.42
N SER A 213 -23.90 -2.63 15.67
CA SER A 213 -23.10 -1.44 15.98
C SER A 213 -21.71 -1.53 15.34
N THR A 214 -21.37 -0.50 14.57
CA THR A 214 -20.01 -0.29 14.03
C THR A 214 -19.07 0.12 15.15
N THR A 215 -17.95 -0.60 15.29
CA THR A 215 -16.88 -0.33 16.27
C THR A 215 -15.82 0.60 15.70
N VAL A 216 -15.32 0.33 14.49
CA VAL A 216 -14.22 1.08 13.86
C VAL A 216 -14.50 1.24 12.36
N LEU A 217 -14.29 2.45 11.85
CA LEU A 217 -14.18 2.73 10.41
C LEU A 217 -12.70 2.86 10.06
N CYS A 218 -12.25 2.17 9.02
CA CYS A 218 -10.95 2.39 8.40
C CYS A 218 -11.14 3.09 7.05
N VAL A 219 -10.33 4.12 6.78
CA VAL A 219 -10.26 4.83 5.50
C VAL A 219 -8.80 4.92 5.10
N MET A 220 -8.47 4.63 3.84
CA MET A 220 -7.11 4.75 3.33
C MET A 220 -7.09 5.59 2.06
N GLY A 221 -6.02 6.35 1.86
CA GLY A 221 -5.80 7.11 0.64
C GLY A 221 -4.80 8.24 0.84
N ARG A 222 -4.78 9.17 -0.11
CA ARG A 222 -3.88 10.32 -0.04
C ARG A 222 -4.16 11.17 1.19
N LEU A 223 -3.11 11.80 1.75
CA LEU A 223 -3.21 12.59 2.97
C LEU A 223 -4.35 13.62 2.92
N ASP A 224 -4.35 14.43 1.86
CA ASP A 224 -5.32 15.50 1.58
C ASP A 224 -6.77 14.98 1.47
N LEU A 225 -6.98 13.88 0.75
CA LEU A 225 -8.30 13.26 0.58
C LEU A 225 -8.80 12.63 1.87
N VAL A 226 -7.93 11.97 2.63
CA VAL A 226 -8.29 11.38 3.92
C VAL A 226 -8.61 12.49 4.93
N ASP A 227 -7.87 13.60 4.95
CA ASP A 227 -8.15 14.74 5.85
C ASP A 227 -9.43 15.48 5.52
N GLN A 228 -9.85 15.50 4.25
CA GLN A 228 -11.20 15.97 3.93
C GLN A 228 -12.27 15.15 4.66
N VAL A 229 -12.03 13.87 4.95
CA VAL A 229 -12.95 13.03 5.72
C VAL A 229 -12.73 13.19 7.22
N THR A 230 -11.48 13.08 7.68
CA THR A 230 -11.16 12.86 9.10
C THR A 230 -10.40 13.99 9.79
N GLY A 231 -10.00 15.04 9.07
CA GLY A 231 -9.08 16.08 9.58
C GLY A 231 -9.61 16.92 10.74
N SER A 232 -10.94 16.97 10.93
CA SER A 232 -11.56 17.63 12.08
C SER A 232 -11.67 16.75 13.33
N LEU A 233 -11.30 15.46 13.23
CA LEU A 233 -11.41 14.52 14.33
C LEU A 233 -10.18 14.60 15.25
N LYS A 234 -10.39 14.29 16.54
CA LYS A 234 -9.31 14.29 17.53
C LYS A 234 -8.60 12.93 17.55
N LEU A 235 -7.31 12.94 17.86
CA LEU A 235 -6.55 11.71 18.15
C LEU A 235 -7.17 10.95 19.33
N LEU A 236 -7.07 9.62 19.27
CA LEU A 236 -7.57 8.71 20.31
C LEU A 236 -6.75 8.81 21.60
#